data_AF-A0A6I7PEG9-F1
#
_entry.id   AF-A0A6I7PEG9-F1
#
_cell.length_a   1.000
_cell.length_b   1.000
_cell.length_c   1.000
_cell.angle_alpha   90.00
_cell.angle_beta   90.00
_cell.angle_gamma   90.00
#
_symmetry.space_group_name_H-M   'P 1'
#
loop_
_entity.id
_entity.type
_entity.pdbx_description
1 polymer ?
#
loop_
_entity_poly.entity_id
_entity_poly.type
_entity_poly.pdbx_seq_one_letter_code
_entity_poly.pdbx_strand_id
1 'polypeptide(L)'
;MKRLGVSFWLGALLVGTILLVAALAVVWTPHDPTAIHIANRHAPPSAAHWLGTDALGRDIASLLMVGAQTSMQVAFLSVGLGGLLGTALGLLASARGGWTEEAVMRLADVGFAFPALLFAIMLAAAFGPSFANAVLAIAFIVVPTVARVVRATANQIWARDYVRAAQAVGHSRLAITRKHVLPNVAPILTV
;
A
#
# COMPACT_ATOMS: atom_id res chain seq x y z
N MET A 1 -19.95 -5.80 22.87
CA MET A 1 -19.50 -5.97 21.47
C MET A 1 -19.88 -4.71 20.70
N LYS A 2 -18.91 -3.90 20.24
CA LYS A 2 -19.22 -2.69 19.46
C LYS A 2 -19.88 -3.13 18.14
N ARG A 3 -21.10 -2.68 17.85
CA ARG A 3 -21.75 -2.94 16.56
C ARG A 3 -20.92 -2.26 15.47
N LEU A 4 -20.38 -3.07 14.55
CA LEU A 4 -19.67 -2.57 13.38
C LEU A 4 -20.65 -1.75 12.53
N GLY A 5 -20.23 -0.55 12.11
CA GLY A 5 -21.09 0.37 11.34
C GLY A 5 -21.40 -0.16 9.94
N VAL A 6 -22.43 0.38 9.29
CA VAL A 6 -22.81 0.02 7.91
C VAL A 6 -21.66 0.23 6.93
N SER A 7 -20.87 1.29 7.11
CA SER A 7 -19.70 1.58 6.28
C SER A 7 -18.65 0.45 6.31
N PHE A 8 -18.48 -0.21 7.47
CA PHE A 8 -17.57 -1.35 7.58
C PHE A 8 -18.05 -2.52 6.71
N TRP A 9 -19.34 -2.84 6.78
CA TRP A 9 -19.90 -3.95 6.00
C TRP A 9 -19.89 -3.67 4.50
N LEU A 10 -20.16 -2.42 4.09
CA LEU A 10 -20.04 -2.02 2.69
C LEU A 10 -18.60 -2.13 2.18
N GLY A 11 -17.62 -1.65 2.96
CA GLY A 11 -16.20 -1.78 2.62
C GLY A 11 -15.76 -3.24 2.55
N ALA A 12 -16.16 -4.05 3.54
CA ALA A 12 -15.85 -5.48 3.58
C ALA A 12 -16.46 -6.24 2.40
N LEU A 13 -17.69 -5.90 1.99
CA LEU A 13 -18.34 -6.49 0.82
C LEU A 13 -17.60 -6.13 -0.47
N LEU A 14 -17.24 -4.86 -0.65
CA LEU A 14 -16.51 -4.40 -1.85
C LEU A 14 -15.15 -5.06 -1.98
N VAL A 15 -14.33 -4.99 -0.92
CA VAL A 15 -13.00 -5.62 -0.90
C VAL A 15 -13.11 -7.14 -0.99
N GLY A 16 -14.07 -7.74 -0.28
CA GLY A 16 -14.33 -9.17 -0.32
C GLY A 16 -14.69 -9.66 -1.72
N THR A 17 -15.51 -8.90 -2.46
CA THR A 17 -15.86 -9.24 -3.84
C THR A 17 -14.63 -9.21 -4.75
N ILE A 18 -13.79 -8.18 -4.64
CA ILE A 18 -12.54 -8.08 -5.43
C ILE A 18 -11.59 -9.23 -5.09
N LEU A 19 -11.44 -9.56 -3.81
CA LEU A 19 -10.62 -10.69 -3.36
C LEU A 19 -11.12 -12.02 -3.89
N LEU A 20 -12.45 -12.25 -3.86
CA LEU A 20 -13.06 -13.45 -4.40
C LEU A 20 -12.83 -13.57 -5.91
N VAL A 21 -13.00 -12.48 -6.65
CA VAL A 21 -12.74 -12.44 -8.09
C VAL A 21 -11.26 -12.71 -8.39
N ALA A 22 -10.35 -12.08 -7.65
CA ALA A 22 -8.91 -12.29 -7.78
C ALA A 22 -8.50 -13.73 -7.44
N ALA A 23 -9.11 -14.33 -6.42
CA ALA A 23 -8.86 -15.73 -6.05
C ALA A 23 -9.42 -16.71 -7.10
N LEU A 24 -10.62 -16.42 -7.63
CA LEU A 24 -11.23 -17.22 -8.69
C LEU A 24 -10.38 -17.20 -9.95
N ALA A 25 -9.80 -16.04 -10.31
CA ALA A 25 -8.93 -15.85 -11.46
C ALA A 25 -7.70 -16.77 -11.46
N VAL A 26 -7.22 -17.22 -10.28
CA VAL A 26 -6.08 -18.15 -10.17
C VAL A 26 -6.42 -19.52 -10.74
N VAL A 27 -7.67 -19.94 -10.59
CA VAL A 27 -8.12 -21.28 -10.98
C VAL A 27 -8.85 -21.24 -12.32
N TRP A 28 -9.57 -20.15 -12.60
CA TRP A 28 -10.45 -20.06 -13.75
C TRP A 28 -10.67 -18.63 -14.23
N THR A 29 -10.60 -18.46 -15.54
CA THR A 29 -11.11 -17.29 -16.27
C THR A 29 -12.04 -17.76 -17.40
N PRO A 30 -13.05 -16.98 -17.81
CA PRO A 30 -13.94 -17.34 -18.91
C PRO A 30 -13.23 -17.68 -20.22
N HIS A 31 -12.20 -16.90 -20.55
CA HIS A 31 -11.36 -17.06 -21.74
C HIS A 31 -9.88 -16.88 -21.36
N ASP A 32 -8.97 -17.23 -22.26
CA ASP A 32 -7.56 -16.88 -22.13
C ASP A 32 -7.41 -15.34 -22.21
N PRO A 33 -6.93 -14.67 -21.14
CA PRO A 33 -6.80 -13.21 -21.09
C PRO A 33 -5.74 -12.66 -22.05
N THR A 34 -4.85 -13.52 -22.57
CA THR A 34 -3.79 -13.14 -23.52
C THR A 34 -4.13 -13.45 -24.97
N ALA A 35 -5.19 -14.23 -25.22
CA ALA A 35 -5.60 -14.62 -26.56
C ALA A 35 -6.15 -13.41 -27.34
N ILE A 36 -5.51 -13.11 -28.47
CA ILE A 36 -5.86 -11.99 -29.35
C ILE A 36 -6.77 -12.51 -30.47
N HIS A 37 -7.96 -11.92 -30.61
CA HIS A 37 -8.92 -12.25 -31.65
C HIS A 37 -9.38 -10.98 -32.39
N ILE A 38 -8.55 -10.50 -33.31
CA ILE A 38 -8.77 -9.23 -34.03
C ILE A 38 -10.15 -9.16 -34.71
N ALA A 39 -10.68 -10.30 -35.19
CA ALA A 39 -12.00 -10.39 -35.80
C ALA A 39 -13.14 -9.97 -34.87
N ASN A 40 -12.96 -10.14 -33.56
CA ASN A 40 -13.94 -9.80 -32.53
C ASN A 40 -13.64 -8.47 -31.84
N ARG A 41 -12.76 -7.60 -32.36
CA ARG A 41 -12.42 -6.33 -31.70
C ARG A 41 -13.65 -5.48 -31.38
N HIS A 42 -13.68 -4.90 -30.18
CA HIS A 42 -14.80 -4.07 -29.71
C HIS A 42 -16.19 -4.73 -29.81
N ALA A 43 -16.26 -6.06 -29.74
CA ALA A 43 -17.54 -6.75 -29.67
C ALA A 43 -18.31 -6.33 -28.40
N PRO A 44 -19.63 -6.09 -28.50
CA PRO A 44 -20.45 -5.76 -27.35
C PRO A 44 -20.59 -6.97 -26.39
N PRO A 45 -21.09 -6.74 -25.15
CA PRO A 45 -21.41 -7.82 -24.23
C PRO A 45 -22.33 -8.87 -24.85
N SER A 46 -21.97 -10.14 -24.67
CA SER A 46 -22.69 -11.30 -25.20
C SER A 46 -22.53 -12.54 -24.30
N ALA A 47 -23.28 -13.60 -24.57
CA ALA A 47 -23.12 -14.87 -23.85
C ALA A 47 -21.72 -15.49 -24.04
N ALA A 48 -21.07 -15.21 -25.18
CA ALA A 48 -19.68 -15.59 -25.43
C ALA A 48 -18.71 -14.69 -24.65
N HIS A 49 -18.87 -13.37 -24.72
CA HIS A 49 -18.02 -12.41 -24.00
C HIS A 49 -18.86 -11.57 -23.04
N TRP A 50 -18.91 -11.96 -21.76
CA TRP A 50 -19.85 -11.40 -20.79
C TRP A 50 -19.79 -9.87 -20.66
N LEU A 51 -18.59 -9.29 -20.81
CA LEU A 51 -18.36 -7.85 -20.77
C LEU A 51 -17.87 -7.30 -22.12
N GLY A 52 -17.96 -8.09 -23.18
CA GLY A 52 -17.43 -7.76 -24.51
C GLY A 52 -15.90 -7.90 -24.57
N THR A 53 -15.32 -7.31 -25.61
CA THR A 53 -13.89 -7.43 -25.92
C THR A 53 -13.20 -6.08 -26.08
N ASP A 54 -11.89 -6.02 -25.86
CA ASP A 54 -11.10 -4.81 -26.04
C ASP A 54 -10.70 -4.54 -27.52
N ALA A 55 -9.81 -3.56 -27.73
CA ALA A 55 -9.30 -3.18 -29.05
C ALA A 55 -8.51 -4.29 -29.76
N LEU A 56 -8.01 -5.28 -29.02
CA LEU A 56 -7.28 -6.44 -29.52
C LEU A 56 -8.19 -7.69 -29.60
N GLY A 57 -9.49 -7.55 -29.27
CA GLY A 57 -10.42 -8.66 -29.24
C GLY A 57 -10.23 -9.62 -28.05
N ARG A 58 -9.54 -9.16 -27.00
CA ARG A 58 -9.37 -9.93 -25.75
C ARG A 58 -10.62 -9.80 -24.90
N ASP A 59 -10.99 -10.87 -24.21
CA ASP A 59 -12.16 -10.91 -23.32
C ASP A 59 -11.97 -9.98 -22.10
N ILE A 60 -12.85 -8.99 -21.95
CA ILE A 60 -12.74 -7.97 -20.89
C ILE A 60 -12.96 -8.59 -19.49
N ALA A 61 -13.87 -9.56 -19.37
CA ALA A 61 -14.14 -10.21 -18.08
C ALA A 61 -12.88 -10.93 -17.57
N SER A 62 -12.23 -11.70 -18.43
CA SER A 62 -10.98 -12.42 -18.11
C SER A 62 -9.84 -11.45 -17.80
N LEU A 63 -9.70 -10.35 -18.56
CA LEU A 63 -8.73 -9.29 -18.29
C LEU A 63 -8.95 -8.62 -16.93
N LEU A 64 -10.20 -8.34 -16.55
CA LEU A 64 -10.53 -7.75 -15.25
C LEU A 64 -10.25 -8.72 -14.09
N MET A 65 -10.50 -10.01 -14.28
CA MET A 65 -10.21 -11.05 -13.27
C MET A 65 -8.71 -11.14 -12.96
N VAL A 66 -7.86 -11.25 -14.00
CA VAL A 66 -6.39 -11.28 -13.82
C VAL A 66 -5.85 -9.91 -13.39
N GLY A 67 -6.48 -8.83 -13.88
CA GLY A 67 -6.19 -7.47 -13.44
C GLY A 67 -6.43 -7.30 -11.94
N ALA A 68 -7.54 -7.84 -11.41
CA ALA A 68 -7.84 -7.80 -9.98
C ALA A 68 -6.76 -8.50 -9.15
N GLN A 69 -6.25 -9.65 -9.60
CA GLN A 69 -5.14 -10.33 -8.93
C GLN A 69 -3.89 -9.45 -8.86
N THR A 70 -3.49 -8.90 -10.01
CA THR A 70 -2.28 -8.06 -10.10
C THR A 70 -2.45 -6.79 -9.26
N SER A 71 -3.60 -6.12 -9.34
CA SER A 71 -3.90 -4.93 -8.56
C SER A 71 -3.89 -5.18 -7.06
N MET A 72 -4.46 -6.30 -6.60
CA MET A 72 -4.46 -6.66 -5.17
C MET A 72 -3.06 -6.96 -4.65
N GLN A 73 -2.24 -7.69 -5.43
CA GLN A 73 -0.85 -7.97 -5.07
C GLN A 73 -0.03 -6.69 -5.00
N VAL A 74 -0.15 -5.81 -6.01
CA VAL A 74 0.55 -4.52 -6.02
C VAL A 74 0.12 -3.66 -4.84
N ALA A 75 -1.19 -3.53 -4.58
CA ALA A 75 -1.71 -2.75 -3.47
C ALA A 75 -1.18 -3.26 -2.12
N PHE A 76 -1.28 -4.56 -1.86
CA PHE A 76 -0.86 -5.16 -0.60
C PHE A 76 0.65 -5.02 -0.37
N LEU A 77 1.48 -5.35 -1.37
CA LEU A 77 2.93 -5.29 -1.25
C LEU A 77 3.42 -3.85 -1.13
N SER A 78 2.88 -2.92 -1.92
CA SER A 78 3.34 -1.53 -1.90
C SER A 78 2.98 -0.83 -0.60
N VAL A 79 1.74 -1.01 -0.12
CA VAL A 79 1.28 -0.45 1.16
C VAL A 79 1.98 -1.14 2.33
N GLY A 80 2.17 -2.46 2.27
CA GLY A 80 2.91 -3.20 3.29
C GLY A 80 4.35 -2.74 3.42
N LEU A 81 5.09 -2.64 2.31
CA LEU A 81 6.48 -2.15 2.30
C LEU A 81 6.57 -0.69 2.71
N GLY A 82 5.74 0.18 2.11
CA GLY A 82 5.73 1.60 2.41
C GLY A 82 5.33 1.90 3.86
N GLY A 83 4.33 1.17 4.36
CA GLY A 83 3.88 1.23 5.74
C GLY A 83 4.95 0.76 6.72
N LEU A 84 5.60 -0.37 6.45
CA LEU A 84 6.62 -0.94 7.33
C LEU A 84 7.87 -0.06 7.39
N LEU A 85 8.41 0.33 6.23
CA LEU A 85 9.58 1.20 6.15
C LEU A 85 9.28 2.60 6.67
N GLY A 86 8.14 3.17 6.31
CA GLY A 86 7.69 4.47 6.81
C GLY A 86 7.54 4.46 8.33
N THR A 87 6.92 3.42 8.89
CA THR A 87 6.77 3.27 10.35
C THR A 87 8.11 3.15 11.04
N ALA A 88 9.01 2.31 10.52
CA ALA A 88 10.35 2.17 11.08
C ALA A 88 11.12 3.49 11.08
N LEU A 89 11.09 4.23 9.97
CA LEU A 89 11.75 5.53 9.83
C LEU A 89 11.13 6.60 10.73
N GLY A 90 9.80 6.69 10.79
CA GLY A 90 9.09 7.64 11.64
C GLY A 90 9.33 7.40 13.14
N LEU A 91 9.33 6.13 13.57
CA LEU A 91 9.67 5.76 14.94
C LEU A 91 11.14 6.04 15.26
N LEU A 92 12.05 5.78 14.32
CA LEU A 92 13.46 6.07 14.48
C LEU A 92 13.72 7.57 14.64
N ALA A 93 13.11 8.38 13.77
CA ALA A 93 13.18 9.83 13.81
C ALA A 93 12.68 10.37 15.15
N SER A 94 11.49 9.93 15.58
CA SER A 94 10.88 10.33 16.85
C SER A 94 11.68 9.86 18.06
N ALA A 95 12.20 8.63 18.05
CA ALA A 95 12.92 8.07 19.18
C ALA A 95 14.29 8.71 19.37
N ARG A 96 15.02 9.08 18.32
CA ARG A 96 16.37 9.69 18.45
C ARG A 96 16.31 11.21 18.52
N GLY A 97 15.45 11.86 17.75
CA GLY A 97 15.42 13.31 17.60
C GLY A 97 16.67 13.87 16.89
N GLY A 98 16.78 15.19 16.88
CA GLY A 98 17.98 15.91 16.42
C GLY A 98 18.36 15.59 14.96
N TRP A 99 19.64 15.32 14.71
CA TRP A 99 20.14 15.06 13.35
C TRP A 99 19.54 13.83 12.67
N THR A 100 19.15 12.79 13.44
CA THR A 100 18.48 11.61 12.83
C THR A 100 17.10 11.99 12.32
N GLU A 101 16.36 12.76 13.11
CA GLU A 101 15.03 13.25 12.73
C GLU A 101 15.10 14.15 11.50
N GLU A 102 16.04 15.11 11.51
CA GLU A 102 16.27 16.00 10.37
C GLU A 102 16.65 15.22 9.10
N ALA A 103 17.57 14.27 9.19
CA ALA A 103 17.97 13.46 8.04
C ALA A 103 16.80 12.64 7.46
N VAL A 104 16.01 11.98 8.32
CA VAL A 104 14.85 11.20 7.88
C VAL A 104 13.79 12.10 7.24
N MET A 105 13.51 13.26 7.82
CA MET A 105 12.53 14.20 7.26
C MET A 105 13.01 14.82 5.95
N ARG A 106 14.31 15.16 5.82
CA ARG A 106 14.86 15.63 4.55
C ARG A 106 14.79 14.58 3.44
N LEU A 107 15.14 13.33 3.75
CA LEU A 107 14.98 12.22 2.79
C LEU A 107 13.51 12.04 2.39
N ALA A 108 12.57 12.20 3.33
CA ALA A 108 11.15 12.16 3.03
C ALA A 108 10.71 13.33 2.12
N ASP A 109 11.25 14.53 2.34
CA ASP A 109 10.98 15.71 1.51
C ASP A 109 11.49 15.53 0.08
N VAL A 110 12.64 14.88 -0.12
CA VAL A 110 13.10 14.48 -1.47
C VAL A 110 12.08 13.57 -2.16
N GLY A 111 11.48 12.63 -1.43
CA GLY A 111 10.44 11.76 -1.98
C GLY A 111 9.23 12.53 -2.50
N PHE A 112 8.82 13.61 -1.82
CA PHE A 112 7.72 14.47 -2.26
C PHE A 112 8.06 15.41 -3.42
N ALA A 113 9.34 15.70 -3.64
CA ALA A 113 9.78 16.55 -4.74
C ALA A 113 9.60 15.88 -6.12
N PHE A 114 9.59 14.55 -6.17
CA PHE A 114 9.40 13.80 -7.40
C PHE A 114 7.93 13.45 -7.63
N PRO A 115 7.33 13.81 -8.79
CA PRO A 115 6.00 13.35 -9.14
C PRO A 115 5.96 11.81 -9.21
N ALA A 116 4.98 11.22 -8.53
CA ALA A 116 4.77 9.77 -8.44
C ALA A 116 4.80 9.08 -9.82
N LEU A 117 4.05 9.65 -10.77
CA LEU A 117 3.95 9.13 -12.13
C LEU A 117 5.28 9.19 -12.86
N LEU A 118 6.04 10.28 -12.69
CA LEU A 118 7.33 10.47 -13.33
C LEU A 118 8.34 9.43 -12.83
N PHE A 119 8.40 9.20 -11.52
CA PHE A 119 9.26 8.18 -10.92
C PHE A 119 8.94 6.77 -11.46
N ALA A 120 7.65 6.43 -11.53
CA ALA A 120 7.22 5.14 -12.07
C ALA A 120 7.61 4.96 -13.55
N ILE A 121 7.42 6.00 -14.38
CA ILE A 121 7.82 5.97 -15.80
C ILE A 121 9.34 5.88 -15.95
N MET A 122 10.11 6.60 -15.13
CA MET A 122 11.57 6.52 -15.14
C MET A 122 12.08 5.12 -14.80
N LEU A 123 11.50 4.47 -13.79
CA LEU A 123 11.83 3.09 -13.45
C LEU A 123 11.48 2.13 -14.60
N ALA A 124 10.31 2.29 -15.22
CA ALA A 124 9.91 1.48 -16.36
C ALA A 124 10.81 1.71 -17.59
N ALA A 125 11.26 2.94 -17.82
CA ALA A 125 12.16 3.25 -18.92
C ALA A 125 13.59 2.73 -18.69
N ALA A 126 14.09 2.80 -17.45
CA ALA A 126 15.44 2.36 -17.11
C ALA A 126 15.57 0.83 -16.97
N PHE A 127 14.57 0.18 -16.37
CA PHE A 127 14.61 -1.25 -16.00
C PHE A 127 13.57 -2.10 -16.72
N GLY A 128 12.78 -1.51 -17.62
CA GLY A 128 11.66 -2.17 -18.28
C GLY A 128 10.37 -2.20 -17.42
N PRO A 129 9.21 -2.43 -18.05
CA PRO A 129 7.96 -2.64 -17.33
C PRO A 129 8.03 -3.92 -16.50
N SER A 130 7.87 -3.83 -15.18
CA SER A 130 7.80 -5.00 -14.32
C SER A 130 6.89 -4.78 -13.12
N PHE A 131 6.32 -5.88 -12.62
CA PHE A 131 5.56 -5.92 -11.39
C PHE A 131 6.36 -5.35 -10.20
N ALA A 132 7.64 -5.73 -10.08
CA ALA A 132 8.50 -5.28 -9.00
C ALA A 132 8.74 -3.76 -9.05
N ASN A 133 8.97 -3.20 -10.25
CA ASN A 133 9.19 -1.76 -10.42
C ASN A 133 7.95 -0.96 -10.04
N ALA A 134 6.75 -1.44 -10.35
CA ALA A 134 5.50 -0.80 -9.93
C ALA A 134 5.35 -0.81 -8.40
N VAL A 135 5.65 -1.93 -7.74
CA VAL A 135 5.59 -2.04 -6.27
C VAL A 135 6.57 -1.09 -5.60
N LEU A 136 7.83 -1.05 -6.07
CA LEU A 136 8.85 -0.17 -5.52
C LEU A 136 8.52 1.31 -5.75
N ALA A 137 7.97 1.66 -6.91
CA ALA A 137 7.55 3.02 -7.22
C ALA A 137 6.48 3.51 -6.23
N ILE A 138 5.45 2.70 -6.00
CA ILE A 138 4.36 3.06 -5.09
C ILE A 138 4.87 3.08 -3.63
N ALA A 139 5.65 2.08 -3.21
CA ALA A 139 6.21 2.03 -1.87
C ALA A 139 7.05 3.29 -1.57
N PHE A 140 7.89 3.73 -2.52
CA PHE A 140 8.71 4.95 -2.40
C PHE A 140 7.88 6.19 -2.05
N ILE A 141 6.66 6.30 -2.60
CA ILE A 141 5.75 7.43 -2.35
C ILE A 141 5.03 7.28 -1.00
N VAL A 142 4.72 6.04 -0.60
CA VAL A 142 4.02 5.75 0.66
C VAL A 142 4.93 5.95 1.88
N VAL A 143 6.21 5.56 1.79
CA VAL A 143 7.21 5.69 2.87
C VAL A 143 7.23 7.08 3.51
N PRO A 144 7.44 8.19 2.78
CA PRO A 144 7.58 9.52 3.38
C PRO A 144 6.27 9.99 4.04
N THR A 145 5.13 9.63 3.45
CA THR A 145 3.80 9.92 4.02
C THR A 145 3.61 9.23 5.36
N VAL A 146 3.85 7.92 5.42
CA VAL A 146 3.70 7.14 6.65
C VAL A 146 4.74 7.56 7.70
N ALA A 147 6.00 7.79 7.30
CA ALA A 147 7.06 8.24 8.21
C ALA A 147 6.70 9.55 8.91
N ARG A 148 6.15 10.51 8.17
CA ARG A 148 5.75 11.81 8.72
C ARG A 148 4.60 11.69 9.71
N VAL A 149 3.56 10.91 9.39
CA VAL A 149 2.42 10.66 10.29
C VAL A 149 2.88 9.94 11.55
N VAL A 150 3.62 8.85 11.40
CA VAL A 150 4.14 8.06 12.53
C VAL A 150 5.03 8.90 13.42
N ARG A 151 5.94 9.72 12.86
CA ARG A 151 6.77 10.64 13.64
C ARG A 151 5.91 11.60 14.46
N ALA A 152 4.92 12.24 13.83
CA ALA A 152 4.07 13.22 14.51
C ALA A 152 3.32 12.59 15.70
N THR A 153 2.71 11.42 15.50
CA THR A 153 2.00 10.70 16.56
C THR A 153 2.96 10.16 17.63
N ALA A 154 4.10 9.61 17.23
CA ALA A 154 5.11 9.10 18.15
C ALA A 154 5.66 10.20 19.06
N ASN A 155 5.91 11.40 18.53
CA ASN A 155 6.36 12.56 19.33
C ASN A 155 5.36 12.92 20.44
N GLN A 156 4.05 12.84 20.16
CA GLN A 156 3.02 13.05 21.18
C GLN A 156 3.04 11.99 22.29
N ILE A 157 3.37 10.75 21.95
CA ILE A 157 3.47 9.65 22.93
C ILE A 157 4.73 9.80 23.78
N TRP A 158 5.87 10.15 23.16
CA TRP A 158 7.13 10.41 23.86
C TRP A 158 7.02 11.53 24.90
N ALA A 159 6.10 12.48 24.70
CA ALA A 159 5.85 13.59 25.63
C ALA A 159 5.04 13.18 26.89
N ARG A 160 4.49 11.96 26.96
CA ARG A 160 3.61 11.54 28.07
C ARG A 160 4.38 11.12 29.32
N ASP A 161 3.77 11.32 30.49
CA ASP A 161 4.42 11.09 31.80
C ASP A 161 4.81 9.63 32.03
N TYR A 162 4.03 8.66 31.54
CA TYR A 162 4.40 7.25 31.67
C TYR A 162 5.68 6.91 30.88
N VAL A 163 5.97 7.64 29.79
CA VAL A 163 7.22 7.48 29.04
C VAL A 163 8.38 8.08 29.82
N ARG A 164 8.19 9.27 30.42
CA ARG A 164 9.20 9.90 31.30
C ARG A 164 9.52 9.04 32.51
N ALA A 165 8.51 8.41 33.12
CA ALA A 165 8.70 7.46 34.22
C ALA A 165 9.54 6.25 33.77
N ALA A 166 9.26 5.69 32.59
CA ALA A 166 10.06 4.60 32.03
C ALA A 166 11.52 5.01 31.77
N GLN A 167 11.77 6.24 31.31
CA GLN A 167 13.11 6.79 31.15
C GLN A 167 13.83 6.94 32.50
N ALA A 168 13.15 7.42 33.54
CA ALA A 168 13.71 7.58 34.89
C ALA A 168 14.14 6.25 35.52
N VAL A 169 13.44 5.15 35.19
CA VAL A 169 13.79 3.77 35.58
C VAL A 169 14.96 3.20 34.76
N GLY A 170 15.44 3.92 33.73
CA GLY A 170 16.60 3.52 32.92
C GLY A 170 16.26 2.66 31.70
N HIS A 171 14.99 2.59 31.27
CA HIS A 171 14.67 1.87 30.04
C HIS A 171 15.31 2.52 28.81
N SER A 172 15.88 1.69 27.94
CA SER A 172 16.46 2.16 26.68
C SER A 172 15.37 2.71 25.75
N ARG A 173 15.76 3.63 24.86
CA ARG A 173 14.82 4.24 23.91
C ARG A 173 14.13 3.19 23.03
N LEU A 174 14.87 2.15 22.60
CA LEU A 174 14.30 1.05 21.82
C LEU A 174 13.26 0.24 22.61
N ALA A 175 13.52 -0.02 23.90
CA ALA A 175 12.57 -0.71 24.77
C ALA A 175 11.28 0.10 24.93
N ILE A 176 11.40 1.41 25.15
CA ILE A 176 10.26 2.33 25.23
C ILE A 176 9.50 2.37 23.90
N THR A 177 10.21 2.48 22.77
CA THR A 177 9.56 2.50 21.45
C THR A 177 8.75 1.24 21.21
N ARG A 178 9.31 0.05 21.46
CA ARG A 178 8.61 -1.22 21.20
C ARG A 178 7.46 -1.48 22.18
N LYS A 179 7.64 -1.16 23.46
CA LYS A 179 6.66 -1.48 24.52
C LYS A 179 5.57 -0.42 24.69
N HIS A 180 5.89 0.85 24.44
CA HIS A 180 4.98 1.97 24.71
C HIS A 180 4.61 2.76 23.46
N VAL A 181 5.55 3.10 22.58
CA VAL A 181 5.25 4.00 21.44
C VAL A 181 4.53 3.27 20.30
N LEU A 182 5.14 2.20 19.78
CA LEU A 182 4.63 1.47 18.62
C LEU A 182 3.19 0.96 18.83
N PRO A 183 2.81 0.35 19.96
CA PRO A 183 1.43 -0.09 20.18
C PRO A 183 0.42 1.07 20.22
N ASN A 184 0.84 2.27 20.64
CA ASN A 184 -0.02 3.45 20.68
C ASN A 184 -0.12 4.16 19.33
N VAL A 185 0.86 3.99 18.43
CA VAL A 185 0.80 4.48 17.05
C VAL A 185 0.07 3.50 16.13
N ALA A 186 0.11 2.20 16.39
CA ALA A 186 -0.49 1.17 15.53
C ALA A 186 -1.93 1.46 15.06
N PRO A 187 -2.85 1.99 15.91
CA PRO A 187 -4.20 2.31 15.45
C PRO A 187 -4.25 3.30 14.29
N ILE A 188 -3.36 4.30 14.23
CA ILE A 188 -3.36 5.30 13.14
C ILE A 188 -2.88 4.71 11.80
N LEU A 189 -2.16 3.58 11.85
CA LEU A 189 -1.70 2.87 10.65
C LEU A 189 -2.79 2.00 10.03
N THR A 190 -3.83 1.69 10.80
CA THR A 190 -4.92 0.78 10.41
C THR A 190 -6.23 1.49 10.08
N VAL A 191 -6.26 2.83 10.15
CA VAL A 191 -7.44 3.67 9.87
C VAL A 191 -7.49 4.06 8.40
#